data_AF-A0A3M2LQT6-F1
#
_entry.id   AF-A0A3M2LQT6-F1
#
_cell.length_a   1.000
_cell.length_b   1.000
_cell.length_c   1.000
_cell.angle_alpha   90.00
_cell.angle_beta   90.00
_cell.angle_gamma   90.00
#
_symmetry.space_group_name_H-M   'P 1'
#
loop_
_entity.id
_entity.type
_entity.pdbx_description
1 polymer ?
#
loop_
_entity_poly.entity_id
_entity_poly.type
_entity_poly.pdbx_seq_one_letter_code
_entity_poly.pdbx_strand_id
1 'polypeptide(L)'
;MRLTCTDSDKCRSAVAVQRPWATLGDAFRRSFPHYSPTPATAQDTIRDRSTRLAHRCHGMCHSGPMSPASRPPRTIDIDHPQSGRMYDYLRGGSINYVVDRRQAEHLGARWPGLLEIPSVTQDWTGRAVRLMTEGGVRQFLDLGAGFPSAGSVHEVARRTVPARTVCVDNDPVVLGRGRALLPSREPVQYVGADVRDVDLVLAAVRQHLDFEEPVALIAAALLQYLPEDPAALVAEYVERLAPGSWVAITHAITDGAEEELLNEVRGAYPGGLWPRPLSVIEPIFDGLALVEPGVVDLQTWRPDRPAVVGPLQVVGGLARVG
;
A
#
# COMPACT_ATOMS: atom_id res chain seq x y z
N MET A 1 52.13 28.32 12.71
CA MET A 1 52.52 27.95 11.34
C MET A 1 51.27 27.49 10.62
N ARG A 2 50.77 28.31 9.69
CA ARG A 2 49.56 28.04 8.90
C ARG A 2 49.91 27.00 7.83
N LEU A 3 49.09 25.97 7.69
CA LEU A 3 49.02 25.17 6.46
C LEU A 3 47.58 25.28 5.95
N THR A 4 47.48 26.02 4.85
CA THR A 4 46.32 26.23 4.00
C THR A 4 46.06 24.97 3.19
N CYS A 5 44.86 24.41 3.28
CA CYS A 5 44.39 23.40 2.33
C CYS A 5 43.61 24.13 1.23
N THR A 6 44.31 24.41 0.13
CA THR A 6 43.76 24.87 -1.15
C THR A 6 43.29 23.65 -1.93
N ASP A 7 42.01 23.31 -1.83
CA ASP A 7 41.34 22.52 -2.88
C ASP A 7 39.82 22.76 -2.82
N SER A 8 39.38 23.92 -3.35
CA SER A 8 37.99 24.37 -3.35
C SER A 8 37.15 23.84 -4.52
N ASP A 9 37.65 22.84 -5.26
CA ASP A 9 37.00 22.33 -6.47
C ASP A 9 36.37 20.93 -6.30
N LYS A 10 36.53 20.27 -5.15
CA LYS A 10 35.80 19.03 -4.82
C LYS A 10 34.53 19.21 -3.97
N CYS A 11 34.19 20.43 -3.56
CA CYS A 11 32.92 20.75 -2.87
C CYS A 11 31.87 21.44 -3.77
N ARG A 12 32.12 21.59 -5.07
CA ARG A 12 31.20 22.28 -6.01
C ARG A 12 30.41 21.36 -6.96
N SER A 13 30.47 20.05 -6.79
CA SER A 13 29.67 19.10 -7.60
C SER A 13 28.38 18.60 -6.91
N ALA A 14 28.07 19.07 -5.69
CA ALA A 14 26.82 18.72 -4.98
C ALA A 14 25.73 19.81 -5.02
N VAL A 15 25.96 20.93 -5.72
CA VAL A 15 25.01 22.04 -5.82
C VAL A 15 24.92 22.52 -7.26
N ALA A 16 24.34 21.72 -8.15
CA ALA A 16 23.86 22.17 -9.47
C ALA A 16 23.04 21.09 -10.19
N VAL A 17 21.82 20.82 -9.76
CA VAL A 17 20.66 20.67 -10.67
C VAL A 17 19.43 21.20 -9.93
N GLN A 18 19.42 22.50 -9.63
CA GLN A 18 18.15 23.22 -9.56
C GLN A 18 17.71 23.44 -11.00
N ARG A 19 16.93 22.50 -11.55
CA ARG A 19 16.00 22.89 -12.62
C ARG A 19 14.81 23.54 -11.93
N PRO A 20 14.45 24.80 -12.27
CA PRO A 20 13.28 25.45 -11.70
C PRO A 20 12.03 24.59 -11.93
N TRP A 21 11.13 24.56 -10.95
CA TRP A 21 9.82 23.87 -10.93
C TRP A 21 8.85 24.32 -12.06
N ALA A 22 9.33 25.06 -13.06
CA ALA A 22 8.55 25.61 -14.16
C ALA A 22 8.15 24.58 -15.23
N THR A 23 8.62 23.32 -15.14
CA THR A 23 8.35 22.26 -16.13
C THR A 23 7.31 21.22 -15.71
N LEU A 24 6.65 21.38 -14.56
CA LEU A 24 5.43 20.60 -14.27
C LEU A 24 4.31 21.09 -15.20
N GLY A 25 3.89 20.22 -16.11
CA GLY A 25 2.87 20.50 -17.11
C GLY A 25 1.53 20.91 -16.49
N ASP A 26 0.73 21.62 -17.28
CA ASP A 26 -0.56 22.19 -16.88
C ASP A 26 -1.55 21.18 -16.27
N ALA A 27 -1.36 19.88 -16.51
CA ALA A 27 -2.16 18.81 -15.91
C ALA A 27 -2.01 18.76 -14.37
N PHE A 28 -0.80 18.90 -13.83
CA PHE A 28 -0.55 18.85 -12.37
C PHE A 28 -1.20 20.03 -11.63
N ARG A 29 -1.15 21.23 -12.22
CA ARG A 29 -1.77 22.44 -11.65
C ARG A 29 -3.30 22.39 -11.67
N ARG A 30 -3.90 21.68 -12.64
CA ARG A 30 -5.35 21.50 -12.72
C ARG A 30 -5.88 20.55 -11.66
N SER A 31 -5.12 19.51 -11.30
CA SER A 31 -5.54 18.51 -10.31
C SER A 31 -5.36 18.95 -8.85
N PHE A 32 -4.53 19.97 -8.58
CA PHE A 32 -4.21 20.41 -7.20
C PHE A 32 -4.23 21.95 -7.02
N PRO A 33 -5.38 22.64 -7.16
CA PRO A 33 -5.47 24.10 -7.11
C PRO A 33 -5.19 24.73 -5.73
N HIS A 34 -5.16 23.93 -4.67
CA HIS A 34 -4.94 24.39 -3.28
C HIS A 34 -3.62 23.91 -2.67
N TYR A 35 -2.76 23.23 -3.43
CA TYR A 35 -1.46 22.78 -2.93
C TYR A 35 -0.50 23.97 -2.75
N SER A 36 -0.08 24.20 -1.50
CA SER A 36 1.03 25.12 -1.18
C SER A 36 2.25 24.30 -0.75
N PRO A 37 3.41 24.47 -1.40
CA PRO A 37 4.61 23.73 -1.01
C PRO A 37 5.02 24.12 0.41
N THR A 38 5.13 23.12 1.30
CA THR A 38 5.73 23.31 2.62
C THR A 38 7.25 23.21 2.48
N PRO A 39 8.05 24.16 3.01
CA PRO A 39 9.50 24.03 2.98
C PRO A 39 9.95 22.80 3.78
N ALA A 40 11.06 22.18 3.33
CA ALA A 40 11.65 20.99 3.92
C ALA A 40 11.72 21.11 5.45
N THR A 41 11.01 20.23 6.16
CA THR A 41 11.10 20.15 7.63
C THR A 41 12.33 19.34 8.03
N ALA A 42 12.79 19.58 9.25
CA ALA A 42 14.06 19.16 9.86
C ALA A 42 14.25 17.63 10.05
N GLN A 43 13.76 16.79 9.14
CA GLN A 43 13.98 15.33 9.14
C GLN A 43 15.31 14.93 8.50
N ASP A 44 16.07 15.86 7.92
CA ASP A 44 17.34 15.59 7.23
C ASP A 44 18.58 15.48 8.15
N THR A 45 18.41 15.37 9.47
CA THR A 45 19.56 15.22 10.40
C THR A 45 19.32 14.16 11.48
N ILE A 46 19.21 12.89 11.07
CA ILE A 46 19.50 11.76 11.98
C ILE A 46 20.51 10.85 11.30
N ARG A 47 21.78 11.29 11.35
CA ARG A 47 22.92 10.39 11.24
C ARG A 47 23.75 10.61 12.50
N ASP A 48 24.11 9.51 13.15
CA ASP A 48 24.98 9.40 14.32
C ASP A 48 24.29 9.50 15.70
N ARG A 49 23.79 8.36 16.23
CA ARG A 49 23.79 7.97 17.66
C ARG A 49 23.03 6.66 17.96
N SER A 50 23.40 5.55 17.31
CA SER A 50 22.91 4.22 17.73
C SER A 50 23.98 3.13 17.67
N THR A 51 25.16 3.42 18.20
CA THR A 51 26.13 2.39 18.62
C THR A 51 26.61 2.71 20.02
N ARG A 52 25.85 2.25 21.03
CA ARG A 52 26.31 1.90 22.38
C ARG A 52 25.10 1.61 23.27
N LEU A 53 24.80 0.33 23.48
CA LEU A 53 24.32 -0.28 24.74
C LEU A 53 23.79 -1.69 24.43
N ALA A 54 24.72 -2.60 24.14
CA ALA A 54 24.47 -4.03 24.18
C ALA A 54 25.36 -4.63 25.25
N HIS A 55 24.94 -4.60 26.52
CA HIS A 55 25.51 -5.47 27.55
C HIS A 55 24.49 -5.82 28.63
N ARG A 56 24.39 -7.14 28.85
CA ARG A 56 23.92 -7.86 30.04
C ARG A 56 22.41 -7.96 30.28
N CYS A 57 21.86 -9.12 29.93
CA CYS A 57 21.19 -10.02 30.88
C CYS A 57 21.28 -11.46 30.34
N HIS A 58 22.01 -12.33 31.06
CA HIS A 58 21.98 -13.78 30.89
C HIS A 58 20.89 -14.32 31.82
N GLY A 59 19.94 -15.08 31.28
CA GLY A 59 18.93 -15.81 32.05
C GLY A 59 18.15 -16.75 31.13
N MET A 60 18.34 -18.05 31.33
CA MET A 60 17.86 -19.16 30.51
C MET A 60 16.33 -19.24 30.43
N CYS A 61 15.78 -19.26 29.20
CA CYS A 61 14.51 -19.91 28.87
C CYS A 61 14.72 -20.72 27.60
N HIS A 62 14.46 -22.02 27.65
CA HIS A 62 14.50 -22.93 26.51
C HIS A 62 13.31 -22.66 25.58
N SER A 63 13.60 -22.35 24.32
CA SER A 63 12.70 -22.54 23.18
C SER A 63 13.53 -23.02 21.99
N GLY A 64 13.08 -24.09 21.34
CA GLY A 64 13.76 -24.69 20.19
C GLY A 64 13.91 -23.71 19.02
N PRO A 65 14.73 -24.05 18.00
CA PRO A 65 15.03 -23.12 16.92
C PRO A 65 13.78 -22.88 16.06
N MET A 66 13.14 -21.72 16.24
CA MET A 66 12.23 -21.16 15.24
C MET A 66 13.03 -20.80 13.99
N SER A 67 12.47 -21.13 12.83
CA SER A 67 13.01 -20.76 11.52
C SER A 67 13.17 -19.23 11.40
N PRO A 68 14.22 -18.67 10.76
CA PRO A 68 14.54 -17.23 10.82
C PRO A 68 13.64 -16.32 9.97
N ALA A 69 12.56 -16.81 9.39
CA ALA A 69 11.66 -16.01 8.54
C ALA A 69 10.31 -15.83 9.23
N SER A 70 10.01 -14.61 9.72
CA SER A 70 8.65 -14.09 10.01
C SER A 70 8.68 -12.82 10.88
N ARG A 71 9.64 -11.91 10.68
CA ARG A 71 9.62 -10.63 11.38
C ARG A 71 10.07 -9.49 10.45
N PRO A 72 9.27 -8.42 10.32
CA PRO A 72 9.65 -7.30 9.47
C PRO A 72 10.97 -6.68 9.95
N PRO A 73 11.82 -6.20 9.03
CA PRO A 73 13.12 -5.64 9.38
C PRO A 73 12.97 -4.52 10.40
N ARG A 74 13.84 -4.49 11.40
CA ARG A 74 13.81 -3.47 12.47
C ARG A 74 14.37 -2.12 12.02
N THR A 75 15.08 -2.09 10.89
CA THR A 75 15.73 -0.91 10.31
C THR A 75 14.95 -0.45 9.10
N ILE A 76 14.64 0.85 9.05
CA ILE A 76 13.96 1.48 7.92
C ILE A 76 14.99 1.65 6.79
N ASP A 77 14.72 1.06 5.63
CA ASP A 77 15.52 1.30 4.42
C ASP A 77 15.09 2.64 3.80
N ILE A 78 15.98 3.63 3.83
CA ILE A 78 15.76 4.97 3.26
C ILE A 78 16.53 5.18 1.95
N ASP A 79 17.32 4.20 1.53
CA ASP A 79 18.22 4.29 0.37
C ASP A 79 17.56 3.71 -0.89
N HIS A 80 16.54 2.86 -0.74
CA HIS A 80 15.75 2.32 -1.85
C HIS A 80 14.28 2.76 -1.81
N PRO A 81 13.63 2.96 -2.97
CA PRO A 81 12.21 3.26 -3.02
C PRO A 81 11.38 2.09 -2.47
N GLN A 82 10.32 2.40 -1.74
CA GLN A 82 9.34 1.43 -1.25
C GLN A 82 7.95 1.74 -1.80
N SER A 83 7.21 0.69 -2.17
CA SER A 83 5.88 0.82 -2.80
C SER A 83 4.91 1.67 -1.99
N GLY A 84 4.74 1.36 -0.70
CA GLY A 84 3.84 2.11 0.19
C GLY A 84 4.21 3.59 0.30
N ARG A 85 5.51 3.94 0.26
CA ARG A 85 5.99 5.32 0.33
C ARG A 85 5.86 6.06 -1.00
N MET A 86 6.07 5.38 -2.12
CA MET A 86 5.75 5.94 -3.43
C MET A 86 4.25 6.20 -3.55
N TYR A 87 3.42 5.26 -3.11
CA TYR A 87 1.96 5.41 -3.09
C TYR A 87 1.53 6.56 -2.18
N ASP A 88 2.18 6.72 -1.00
CA ASP A 88 2.00 7.87 -0.12
C ASP A 88 2.33 9.20 -0.81
N TYR A 89 3.43 9.27 -1.54
CA TYR A 89 3.78 10.47 -2.31
C TYR A 89 2.74 10.79 -3.39
N LEU A 90 2.33 9.78 -4.16
CA LEU A 90 1.39 9.95 -5.27
C LEU A 90 0.01 10.47 -4.81
N ARG A 91 -0.39 10.19 -3.56
CA ARG A 91 -1.61 10.75 -2.94
C ARG A 91 -1.39 12.09 -2.22
N GLY A 92 -0.22 12.72 -2.36
CA GLY A 92 0.13 13.98 -1.70
C GLY A 92 0.47 13.84 -0.21
N GLY A 93 0.84 12.64 0.24
CA GLY A 93 1.30 12.37 1.60
C GLY A 93 2.71 12.89 1.89
N SER A 94 3.11 12.78 3.16
CA SER A 94 4.41 13.27 3.66
C SER A 94 5.29 12.16 4.27
N ILE A 95 4.86 10.89 4.17
CA ILE A 95 5.58 9.73 4.70
C ILE A 95 6.33 9.06 3.55
N ASN A 96 7.25 9.83 2.97
CA ASN A 96 8.06 9.42 1.83
C ASN A 96 9.41 10.13 1.83
N TYR A 97 10.43 9.45 1.30
CA TYR A 97 11.79 9.95 1.18
C TYR A 97 12.09 10.40 -0.25
N VAL A 98 13.24 11.06 -0.43
CA VAL A 98 13.68 11.56 -1.73
C VAL A 98 13.73 10.46 -2.78
N VAL A 99 14.15 9.25 -2.40
CA VAL A 99 14.24 8.09 -3.29
C VAL A 99 12.87 7.64 -3.79
N ASP A 100 11.84 7.69 -2.94
CA ASP A 100 10.47 7.32 -3.30
C ASP A 100 9.88 8.34 -4.28
N ARG A 101 10.05 9.64 -3.99
CA ARG A 101 9.54 10.73 -4.84
C ARG A 101 10.14 10.70 -6.24
N ARG A 102 11.47 10.56 -6.33
CA ARG A 102 12.17 10.49 -7.61
C ARG A 102 11.68 9.32 -8.46
N GLN A 103 11.48 8.16 -7.84
CA GLN A 103 11.00 6.98 -8.55
C GLN A 103 9.54 7.16 -9.01
N ALA A 104 8.67 7.68 -8.14
CA ALA A 104 7.28 7.96 -8.49
C ALA A 104 7.15 9.00 -9.62
N GLU A 105 7.96 10.06 -9.61
CA GLU A 105 8.02 11.06 -10.69
C GLU A 105 8.55 10.47 -11.99
N HIS A 106 9.58 9.62 -11.92
CA HIS A 106 10.16 8.95 -13.07
C HIS A 106 9.13 8.07 -13.79
N LEU A 107 8.38 7.28 -13.03
CA LEU A 107 7.29 6.46 -13.56
C LEU A 107 6.13 7.33 -14.04
N GLY A 108 5.76 8.36 -13.29
CA GLY A 108 4.61 9.22 -13.60
C GLY A 108 4.79 10.03 -14.89
N ALA A 109 6.02 10.29 -15.29
CA ALA A 109 6.33 10.92 -16.57
C ALA A 109 6.12 9.99 -17.78
N ARG A 110 6.04 8.67 -17.57
CA ARG A 110 5.96 7.65 -18.62
C ARG A 110 4.70 6.81 -18.60
N TRP A 111 4.04 6.69 -17.45
CA TRP A 111 2.82 5.94 -17.27
C TRP A 111 1.62 6.90 -17.17
N PRO A 112 0.85 7.08 -18.26
CA PRO A 112 -0.39 7.86 -18.22
C PRO A 112 -1.33 7.33 -17.13
N GLY A 113 -1.87 8.23 -16.30
CA GLY A 113 -2.81 7.87 -15.23
C GLY A 113 -2.17 7.38 -13.92
N LEU A 114 -0.84 7.21 -13.82
CA LEU A 114 -0.19 6.76 -12.57
C LEU A 114 -0.50 7.67 -11.38
N LEU A 115 -0.55 8.99 -11.61
CA LEU A 115 -0.87 9.97 -10.58
C LEU A 115 -2.31 9.83 -10.04
N GLU A 116 -3.21 9.22 -10.82
CA GLU A 116 -4.62 9.07 -10.47
C GLU A 116 -4.90 7.74 -9.75
N ILE A 117 -4.03 6.73 -9.92
CA ILE A 117 -4.18 5.38 -9.33
C ILE A 117 -4.53 5.44 -7.83
N PRO A 118 -3.83 6.22 -6.98
CA PRO A 118 -4.16 6.24 -5.56
C PRO A 118 -5.57 6.73 -5.25
N SER A 119 -5.99 7.83 -5.90
CA SER A 119 -7.32 8.40 -5.70
C SER A 119 -8.41 7.46 -6.19
N VAL A 120 -8.24 6.89 -7.39
CA VAL A 120 -9.24 6.00 -7.98
C VAL A 120 -9.36 4.70 -7.18
N THR A 121 -8.24 4.13 -6.74
CA THR A 121 -8.24 2.93 -5.87
C THR A 121 -8.94 3.22 -4.55
N GLN A 122 -8.67 4.37 -3.95
CA GLN A 122 -9.31 4.78 -2.70
C GLN A 122 -10.82 4.99 -2.87
N ASP A 123 -11.24 5.68 -3.93
CA ASP A 123 -12.66 5.89 -4.24
C ASP A 123 -13.37 4.56 -4.47
N TRP A 124 -12.77 3.65 -5.22
CA TRP A 124 -13.31 2.30 -5.45
C TRP A 124 -13.42 1.50 -4.16
N THR A 125 -12.36 1.50 -3.35
CA THR A 125 -12.33 0.79 -2.06
C THR A 125 -13.40 1.34 -1.13
N GLY A 126 -13.60 2.65 -1.11
CA GLY A 126 -14.67 3.29 -0.37
C GLY A 126 -16.06 2.83 -0.81
N ARG A 127 -16.30 2.64 -2.12
CA ARG A 127 -17.57 2.10 -2.65
C ARG A 127 -17.76 0.63 -2.26
N ALA A 128 -16.71 -0.17 -2.38
CA ALA A 128 -16.73 -1.59 -2.00
C ALA A 128 -17.04 -1.76 -0.50
N VAL A 129 -16.36 -1.01 0.37
CA VAL A 129 -16.59 -1.04 1.83
C VAL A 129 -18.03 -0.67 2.18
N ARG A 130 -18.61 0.36 1.54
CA ARG A 130 -20.02 0.73 1.77
C ARG A 130 -20.96 -0.43 1.44
N LEU A 131 -20.78 -1.09 0.29
CA LEU A 131 -21.59 -2.24 -0.09
C LEU A 131 -21.42 -3.44 0.86
N MET A 132 -20.20 -3.70 1.34
CA MET A 132 -19.97 -4.75 2.34
C MET A 132 -20.69 -4.44 3.67
N THR A 133 -20.65 -3.17 4.11
CA THR A 133 -21.36 -2.75 5.35
C THR A 133 -22.87 -2.85 5.20
N GLU A 134 -23.42 -2.45 4.05
CA GLU A 134 -24.84 -2.63 3.70
C GLU A 134 -25.21 -4.12 3.63
N GLY A 135 -24.29 -4.95 3.13
CA GLY A 135 -24.36 -6.41 3.11
C GLY A 135 -24.20 -7.10 4.47
N GLY A 136 -24.10 -6.33 5.56
CA GLY A 136 -24.09 -6.86 6.94
C GLY A 136 -22.70 -7.08 7.55
N VAL A 137 -21.61 -6.88 6.81
CA VAL A 137 -20.26 -7.08 7.34
C VAL A 137 -19.90 -6.03 8.39
N ARG A 138 -19.29 -6.48 9.49
CA ARG A 138 -18.81 -5.62 10.60
C ARG A 138 -17.33 -5.82 10.92
N GLN A 139 -16.64 -6.68 10.17
CA GLN A 139 -15.28 -7.12 10.42
C GLN A 139 -14.48 -7.02 9.13
N PHE A 140 -13.33 -6.35 9.17
CA PHE A 140 -12.51 -6.07 8.00
C PHE A 140 -11.08 -6.55 8.23
N LEU A 141 -10.56 -7.35 7.31
CA LEU A 141 -9.16 -7.72 7.21
C LEU A 141 -8.58 -7.03 5.97
N ASP A 142 -7.81 -5.97 6.21
CA ASP A 142 -7.22 -5.12 5.17
C ASP A 142 -5.75 -5.51 4.98
N LEU A 143 -5.49 -6.29 3.92
CA LEU A 143 -4.17 -6.79 3.57
C LEU A 143 -3.41 -5.74 2.75
N GLY A 144 -2.20 -5.40 3.18
CA GLY A 144 -1.42 -4.33 2.53
C GLY A 144 -2.02 -2.95 2.77
N ALA A 145 -2.56 -2.72 3.98
CA ALA A 145 -3.32 -1.52 4.31
C ALA A 145 -2.55 -0.20 4.07
N GLY A 146 -1.22 -0.24 4.10
CA GLY A 146 -0.38 0.93 3.89
C GLY A 146 -0.57 1.99 4.98
N PHE A 147 -0.19 3.23 4.65
CA PHE A 147 -0.26 4.33 5.60
C PHE A 147 -1.70 4.75 5.90
N PRO A 148 -2.05 5.03 7.19
CA PRO A 148 -3.31 5.65 7.54
C PRO A 148 -3.54 6.92 6.72
N SER A 149 -4.73 7.05 6.13
CA SER A 149 -5.11 8.17 5.30
C SER A 149 -6.60 8.47 5.45
N ALA A 150 -7.01 9.70 5.10
CA ALA A 150 -8.42 10.02 5.02
C ALA A 150 -9.08 9.12 3.99
N GLY A 151 -10.08 8.33 4.39
CA GLY A 151 -10.71 7.33 3.51
C GLY A 151 -10.09 5.93 3.56
N SER A 152 -9.23 5.64 4.54
CA SER A 152 -8.86 4.25 4.86
C SER A 152 -10.10 3.40 5.18
N VAL A 153 -10.02 2.08 4.97
CA VAL A 153 -11.12 1.12 5.17
C VAL A 153 -11.88 1.33 6.49
N HIS A 154 -11.15 1.45 7.59
CA HIS A 154 -11.74 1.64 8.92
C HIS A 154 -12.48 2.98 9.06
N GLU A 155 -12.02 4.06 8.42
CA GLU A 155 -12.74 5.33 8.44
C GLU A 155 -14.05 5.24 7.65
N VAL A 156 -14.01 4.61 6.47
CA VAL A 156 -15.20 4.44 5.62
C VAL A 156 -16.21 3.54 6.31
N ALA A 157 -15.79 2.38 6.82
CA ALA A 157 -16.66 1.44 7.50
C ALA A 157 -17.37 2.09 8.71
N ARG A 158 -16.63 2.85 9.54
CA ARG A 158 -17.17 3.53 10.73
C ARG A 158 -18.19 4.61 10.43
N ARG A 159 -18.11 5.27 9.26
CA ARG A 159 -19.11 6.26 8.84
C ARG A 159 -20.48 5.60 8.61
N THR A 160 -20.50 4.31 8.32
CA THR A 160 -21.74 3.55 8.06
C THR A 160 -22.18 2.74 9.28
N VAL A 161 -21.27 2.01 9.92
CA VAL A 161 -21.58 1.08 11.02
C VAL A 161 -20.41 0.96 12.01
N PRO A 162 -20.65 0.64 13.29
CA PRO A 162 -19.58 0.17 14.17
C PRO A 162 -18.91 -1.07 13.59
N ALA A 163 -17.61 -1.00 13.31
CA ALA A 163 -16.85 -2.07 12.67
C ALA A 163 -15.48 -2.26 13.31
N ARG A 164 -14.99 -3.50 13.26
CA ARG A 164 -13.62 -3.88 13.62
C ARG A 164 -12.78 -3.99 12.36
N THR A 165 -11.57 -3.44 12.38
CA THR A 165 -10.64 -3.52 11.25
C THR A 165 -9.27 -3.95 11.72
N VAL A 166 -8.69 -4.95 11.08
CA VAL A 166 -7.29 -5.30 11.25
C VAL A 166 -6.56 -4.98 9.96
N CYS A 167 -5.63 -4.05 10.04
CA CYS A 167 -4.72 -3.65 8.97
C CYS A 167 -3.45 -4.49 9.07
N VAL A 168 -3.10 -5.20 8.01
CA VAL A 168 -1.90 -6.04 7.91
C VAL A 168 -0.92 -5.40 6.94
N ASP A 169 0.34 -5.23 7.37
CA ASP A 169 1.41 -4.71 6.53
C ASP A 169 2.77 -5.23 7.00
N ASN A 170 3.75 -5.32 6.11
CA ASN A 170 5.11 -5.74 6.45
C ASN A 170 6.12 -4.58 6.52
N ASP A 171 5.72 -3.35 6.17
CA ASP A 171 6.58 -2.17 6.28
C ASP A 171 6.61 -1.67 7.75
N PRO A 172 7.79 -1.68 8.42
CA PRO A 172 7.91 -1.18 9.79
C PRO A 172 7.51 0.30 9.95
N VAL A 173 7.62 1.12 8.88
CA VAL A 173 7.18 2.52 8.88
C VAL A 173 5.65 2.60 8.94
N VAL A 174 4.95 1.78 8.16
CA VAL A 174 3.49 1.68 8.19
C VAL A 174 3.02 1.28 9.58
N LEU A 175 3.59 0.21 10.14
CA LEU A 175 3.23 -0.30 11.46
C LEU A 175 3.51 0.72 12.58
N GLY A 176 4.64 1.43 12.50
CA GLY A 176 4.97 2.49 13.45
C GLY A 176 3.99 3.66 13.39
N ARG A 177 3.59 4.06 12.18
CA ARG A 177 2.64 5.16 11.96
C ARG A 177 1.21 4.79 12.35
N GLY A 178 0.73 3.62 11.94
CA GLY A 178 -0.61 3.13 12.27
C GLY A 178 -0.84 3.07 13.78
N ARG A 179 0.14 2.54 14.53
CA ARG A 179 0.06 2.46 16.00
C ARG A 179 0.15 3.82 16.70
N ALA A 180 0.85 4.80 16.11
CA ALA A 180 1.01 6.12 16.70
C ALA A 180 -0.19 7.05 16.43
N LEU A 181 -0.87 6.88 15.29
CA LEU A 181 -1.96 7.75 14.87
C LEU A 181 -3.33 7.30 15.39
N LEU A 182 -3.49 6.02 15.70
CA LEU A 182 -4.77 5.51 16.20
C LEU A 182 -4.89 5.66 17.72
N PRO A 183 -5.96 6.30 18.22
CA PRO A 183 -6.30 6.29 19.64
C PRO A 183 -6.43 4.85 20.16
N SER A 184 -5.97 4.60 21.39
CA SER A 184 -5.94 3.27 22.02
C SER A 184 -7.32 2.60 22.23
N ARG A 185 -8.42 3.28 21.87
CA ARG A 185 -9.80 2.81 22.01
C ARG A 185 -10.51 2.59 20.67
N GLU A 186 -9.83 2.82 19.55
CA GLU A 186 -10.42 2.51 18.26
C GLU A 186 -10.41 0.99 18.02
N PRO A 187 -11.47 0.42 17.44
CA PRO A 187 -11.53 -1.00 17.07
C PRO A 187 -10.69 -1.27 15.81
N VAL A 188 -9.49 -0.70 15.74
CA VAL A 188 -8.56 -0.78 14.61
C VAL A 188 -7.21 -1.24 15.13
N GLN A 189 -6.63 -2.27 14.50
CA GLN A 189 -5.35 -2.86 14.90
C GLN A 189 -4.40 -2.94 13.71
N TYR A 190 -3.12 -2.63 13.94
CA TYR A 190 -2.06 -2.78 12.94
C TYR A 190 -1.15 -3.95 13.29
N VAL A 191 -1.21 -4.99 12.47
CA VAL A 191 -0.49 -6.25 12.63
C VAL A 191 0.64 -6.31 11.60
N GLY A 192 1.84 -6.62 12.08
CA GLY A 192 3.02 -6.76 11.25
C GLY A 192 3.21 -8.19 10.78
N ALA A 193 2.93 -8.47 9.52
CA ALA A 193 3.09 -9.79 8.93
C ALA A 193 3.27 -9.70 7.41
N ASP A 194 3.93 -10.70 6.83
CA ASP A 194 3.93 -10.90 5.38
C ASP A 194 2.63 -11.58 4.97
N VAL A 195 1.87 -10.98 4.07
CA VAL A 195 0.56 -11.49 3.63
C VAL A 195 0.63 -12.87 2.97
N ARG A 196 1.83 -13.29 2.53
CA ARG A 196 2.06 -14.61 1.94
C ARG A 196 2.10 -15.74 2.97
N ASP A 197 2.30 -15.41 4.25
CA ASP A 197 2.21 -16.37 5.35
C ASP A 197 0.80 -16.34 5.93
N VAL A 198 -0.13 -16.99 5.24
CA VAL A 198 -1.57 -16.96 5.54
C VAL A 198 -1.86 -17.45 6.97
N ASP A 199 -1.21 -18.54 7.39
CA ASP A 199 -1.40 -19.08 8.73
C ASP A 199 -0.90 -18.12 9.81
N LEU A 200 0.25 -17.47 9.61
CA LEU A 200 0.76 -16.46 10.54
C LEU A 200 -0.16 -15.25 10.62
N VAL A 201 -0.62 -14.73 9.48
CA VAL A 201 -1.56 -13.61 9.42
C VAL A 201 -2.83 -13.96 10.17
N LEU A 202 -3.47 -15.08 9.83
CA LEU A 202 -4.72 -15.49 10.47
C LEU A 202 -4.53 -15.73 11.97
N ALA A 203 -3.45 -16.38 12.41
CA ALA A 203 -3.14 -16.54 13.82
C ALA A 203 -3.02 -15.19 14.56
N ALA A 204 -2.38 -14.20 13.94
CA ALA A 204 -2.17 -12.89 14.54
C ALA A 204 -3.46 -12.05 14.64
N VAL A 205 -4.39 -12.19 13.70
CA VAL A 205 -5.62 -11.38 13.64
C VAL A 205 -6.83 -12.04 14.35
N ARG A 206 -6.80 -13.35 14.62
CA ARG A 206 -7.89 -14.11 15.28
C ARG A 206 -8.33 -13.58 16.65
N GLN A 207 -7.47 -12.88 17.37
CA GLN A 207 -7.86 -12.25 18.66
C GLN A 207 -8.69 -10.97 18.48
N HIS A 208 -8.77 -10.45 17.25
CA HIS A 208 -9.43 -9.19 16.92
C HIS A 208 -10.63 -9.39 15.99
N LEU A 209 -10.63 -10.45 15.19
CA LEU A 209 -11.68 -10.82 14.25
C LEU A 209 -12.22 -12.22 14.59
N ASP A 210 -13.54 -12.36 14.54
CA ASP A 210 -14.24 -13.63 14.66
C ASP A 210 -14.50 -14.21 13.27
N PHE A 211 -13.81 -15.30 12.91
CA PHE A 211 -13.93 -15.94 11.61
C PHE A 211 -15.11 -16.92 11.52
N GLU A 212 -15.88 -17.09 12.61
CA GLU A 212 -17.19 -17.77 12.55
C GLU A 212 -18.30 -16.82 12.05
N GLU A 213 -18.04 -15.51 12.06
CA GLU A 213 -18.91 -14.47 11.50
C GLU A 213 -18.34 -13.92 10.16
N PRO A 214 -19.17 -13.30 9.31
CA PRO A 214 -18.70 -12.69 8.07
C PRO A 214 -17.58 -11.66 8.25
N VAL A 215 -16.50 -11.84 7.46
CA VAL A 215 -15.35 -10.92 7.38
C VAL A 215 -15.19 -10.42 5.94
N ALA A 216 -14.91 -9.12 5.77
CA ALA A 216 -14.48 -8.57 4.50
C ALA A 216 -12.95 -8.65 4.39
N LEU A 217 -12.47 -9.47 3.45
CA LEU A 217 -11.08 -9.50 3.02
C LEU A 217 -10.85 -8.44 1.94
N ILE A 218 -9.89 -7.55 2.17
CA ILE A 218 -9.55 -6.48 1.22
C ILE A 218 -8.07 -6.62 0.85
N ALA A 219 -7.78 -6.68 -0.45
CA ALA A 219 -6.43 -6.62 -1.00
C ALA A 219 -6.41 -5.56 -2.11
N ALA A 220 -6.55 -4.29 -1.71
CA ALA A 220 -6.54 -3.15 -2.61
C ALA A 220 -5.09 -2.69 -2.86
N ALA A 221 -4.68 -2.67 -4.13
CA ALA A 221 -3.33 -2.33 -4.57
C ALA A 221 -2.24 -3.11 -3.82
N LEU A 222 -2.44 -4.42 -3.64
CA LEU A 222 -1.50 -5.32 -2.96
C LEU A 222 -0.93 -6.39 -3.89
N LEU A 223 -1.79 -7.14 -4.60
CA LEU A 223 -1.39 -8.38 -5.26
C LEU A 223 -0.38 -8.17 -6.39
N GLN A 224 -0.34 -6.98 -7.00
CA GLN A 224 0.70 -6.64 -7.97
C GLN A 224 2.10 -6.45 -7.35
N TYR A 225 2.24 -6.49 -6.02
CA TYR A 225 3.52 -6.43 -5.32
C TYR A 225 4.08 -7.82 -4.97
N LEU A 226 3.37 -8.88 -5.36
CA LEU A 226 3.71 -10.27 -5.06
C LEU A 226 4.06 -11.01 -6.37
N PRO A 227 5.24 -11.65 -6.48
CA PRO A 227 5.59 -12.43 -7.68
C PRO A 227 4.78 -13.72 -7.82
N GLU A 228 4.23 -14.25 -6.73
CA GLU A 228 3.48 -15.52 -6.68
C GLU A 228 2.14 -15.45 -7.43
N ASP A 229 1.47 -16.60 -7.60
CA ASP A 229 0.12 -16.63 -8.17
C ASP A 229 -0.90 -15.98 -7.22
N PRO A 230 -1.55 -14.87 -7.60
CA PRO A 230 -2.49 -14.18 -6.74
C PRO A 230 -3.76 -15.00 -6.47
N ALA A 231 -4.18 -15.88 -7.39
CA ALA A 231 -5.40 -16.67 -7.22
C ALA A 231 -5.24 -17.70 -6.11
N ALA A 232 -4.12 -18.43 -6.10
CA ALA A 232 -3.83 -19.43 -5.06
C ALA A 232 -3.76 -18.80 -3.66
N LEU A 233 -3.10 -17.64 -3.53
CA LEU A 233 -3.00 -16.94 -2.25
C LEU A 233 -4.38 -16.48 -1.74
N VAL A 234 -5.19 -15.87 -2.61
CA VAL A 234 -6.53 -15.40 -2.24
C VAL A 234 -7.44 -16.57 -1.90
N ALA A 235 -7.40 -17.66 -2.66
CA ALA A 235 -8.17 -18.86 -2.38
C ALA A 235 -7.85 -19.41 -0.98
N GLU A 236 -6.57 -19.44 -0.59
CA GLU A 236 -6.18 -19.82 0.77
C GLU A 236 -6.87 -18.95 1.84
N TYR A 237 -6.90 -17.63 1.68
CA TYR A 237 -7.60 -16.76 2.63
C TYR A 237 -9.10 -17.03 2.64
N VAL A 238 -9.71 -17.12 1.45
CA VAL A 238 -11.15 -17.34 1.26
C VAL A 238 -11.63 -18.62 1.92
N GLU A 239 -10.85 -19.71 1.84
CA GLU A 239 -11.17 -21.00 2.48
C GLU A 239 -11.29 -20.90 4.01
N ARG A 240 -10.71 -19.87 4.65
CA ARG A 240 -10.85 -19.63 6.10
C ARG A 240 -11.96 -18.61 6.46
N LEU A 241 -12.71 -18.10 5.48
CA LEU A 241 -13.79 -17.14 5.72
C LEU A 241 -15.13 -17.85 5.88
N ALA A 242 -15.97 -17.36 6.81
CA ALA A 242 -17.34 -17.86 6.95
C ALA A 242 -18.22 -17.48 5.74
N PRO A 243 -19.26 -18.28 5.41
CA PRO A 243 -20.28 -17.90 4.45
C PRO A 243 -20.85 -16.50 4.71
N GLY A 244 -21.11 -15.74 3.64
CA GLY A 244 -21.54 -14.35 3.72
C GLY A 244 -20.40 -13.33 3.89
N SER A 245 -19.16 -13.79 3.99
CA SER A 245 -17.95 -12.96 3.88
C SER A 245 -17.82 -12.31 2.50
N TRP A 246 -16.92 -11.33 2.38
CA TRP A 246 -16.73 -10.57 1.15
C TRP A 246 -15.25 -10.48 0.79
N VAL A 247 -14.96 -10.37 -0.50
CA VAL A 247 -13.61 -10.23 -1.04
C VAL A 247 -13.58 -9.02 -1.98
N ALA A 248 -12.70 -8.06 -1.73
CA ALA A 248 -12.43 -6.93 -2.62
C ALA A 248 -10.96 -6.90 -3.02
N ILE A 249 -10.72 -6.90 -4.33
CA ILE A 249 -9.38 -6.93 -4.88
C ILE A 249 -9.28 -5.86 -5.97
N THR A 250 -8.16 -5.15 -5.99
CA THR A 250 -7.76 -4.35 -7.13
C THR A 250 -6.40 -4.81 -7.64
N HIS A 251 -6.17 -4.69 -8.94
CA HIS A 251 -4.92 -5.12 -9.55
C HIS A 251 -4.57 -4.27 -10.76
N ALA A 252 -3.29 -3.92 -10.90
CA ALA A 252 -2.77 -3.29 -12.11
C ALA A 252 -2.69 -4.31 -13.25
N ILE A 253 -3.26 -4.01 -14.41
CA ILE A 253 -3.30 -4.94 -15.54
C ILE A 253 -2.32 -4.58 -16.64
N THR A 254 -1.96 -5.57 -17.45
CA THR A 254 -1.07 -5.38 -18.61
C THR A 254 -1.84 -5.11 -19.90
N ASP A 255 -3.15 -5.30 -19.94
CA ASP A 255 -3.94 -5.18 -21.16
C ASP A 255 -3.88 -3.76 -21.71
N GLY A 256 -3.46 -3.65 -22.98
CA GLY A 256 -3.28 -2.37 -23.66
C GLY A 256 -2.03 -1.58 -23.22
N ALA A 257 -1.15 -2.16 -22.39
CA ALA A 257 0.11 -1.52 -21.99
C ALA A 257 1.21 -1.76 -23.03
N GLU A 258 2.12 -0.79 -23.16
CA GLU A 258 3.35 -0.95 -23.94
C GLU A 258 4.36 -1.83 -23.17
N GLU A 259 5.01 -2.78 -23.85
CA GLU A 259 5.91 -3.75 -23.20
C GLU A 259 7.14 -3.06 -22.59
N GLU A 260 7.64 -1.99 -23.22
CA GLU A 260 8.71 -1.14 -22.69
C GLU A 260 8.34 -0.54 -21.33
N LEU A 261 7.10 -0.06 -21.19
CA LEU A 261 6.59 0.48 -19.94
C LEU A 261 6.47 -0.62 -18.87
N LEU A 262 5.95 -1.80 -19.24
CA LEU A 262 5.85 -2.93 -18.31
C LEU A 262 7.21 -3.37 -17.77
N ASN A 263 8.24 -3.39 -18.62
CA ASN A 263 9.61 -3.73 -18.21
C ASN A 263 10.20 -2.71 -17.24
N GLU A 264 9.95 -1.41 -17.44
CA GLU A 264 10.38 -0.36 -16.52
C GLU A 264 9.67 -0.47 -15.16
N VAL A 265 8.35 -0.71 -15.20
CA VAL A 265 7.50 -0.86 -14.01
C VAL A 265 7.89 -2.08 -13.17
N ARG A 266 8.20 -3.23 -13.82
CA ARG A 266 8.71 -4.43 -13.14
C ARG A 266 9.99 -4.17 -12.34
N GLY A 267 10.86 -3.29 -12.82
CA GLY A 267 12.13 -2.93 -12.17
C GLY A 267 12.05 -1.72 -11.23
N ALA A 268 10.87 -1.12 -11.03
CA ALA A 268 10.76 0.18 -10.39
C ALA A 268 11.12 0.23 -8.90
N TYR A 269 11.07 -0.91 -8.20
CA TYR A 269 11.44 -1.01 -6.80
C TYR A 269 12.05 -2.39 -6.52
N PRO A 270 12.82 -2.56 -5.43
CA PRO A 270 13.56 -3.80 -5.18
C PRO A 270 12.71 -5.07 -5.11
N GLY A 271 11.42 -4.96 -4.75
CA GLY A 271 10.47 -6.08 -4.74
C GLY A 271 9.77 -6.37 -6.07
N GLY A 272 9.89 -5.46 -7.05
CA GLY A 272 9.39 -5.53 -8.43
C GLY A 272 7.86 -5.57 -8.58
N LEU A 273 7.29 -4.79 -9.52
CA LEU A 273 5.83 -4.79 -9.77
C LEU A 273 5.46 -5.90 -10.75
N TRP A 274 4.39 -6.63 -10.46
CA TRP A 274 3.89 -7.75 -11.25
C TRP A 274 2.48 -7.46 -11.75
N PRO A 275 2.28 -6.49 -12.67
CA PRO A 275 1.01 -6.35 -13.37
C PRO A 275 0.75 -7.62 -14.19
N ARG A 276 -0.52 -8.01 -14.32
CA ARG A 276 -0.95 -9.25 -14.99
C ARG A 276 -2.12 -8.97 -15.92
N PRO A 277 -2.34 -9.76 -16.99
CA PRO A 277 -3.49 -9.54 -17.86
C PRO A 277 -4.79 -9.82 -17.10
N LEU A 278 -5.89 -9.21 -17.53
CA LEU A 278 -7.23 -9.38 -16.94
C LEU A 278 -7.62 -10.85 -16.85
N SER A 279 -7.27 -11.66 -17.85
CA SER A 279 -7.49 -13.12 -17.89
C SER A 279 -6.81 -13.90 -16.76
N VAL A 280 -5.84 -13.32 -16.07
CA VAL A 280 -5.20 -13.90 -14.86
C VAL A 280 -5.83 -13.34 -13.57
N ILE A 281 -6.48 -12.18 -13.64
CA ILE A 281 -7.12 -11.54 -12.48
C ILE A 281 -8.56 -12.04 -12.28
N GLU A 282 -9.31 -12.26 -13.35
CA GLU A 282 -10.69 -12.77 -13.27
C GLU A 282 -10.80 -14.10 -12.51
N PRO A 283 -9.91 -15.10 -12.72
CA PRO A 283 -9.98 -16.39 -12.02
C PRO A 283 -9.77 -16.31 -10.51
N ILE A 284 -9.24 -15.19 -9.98
CA ILE A 284 -9.13 -14.98 -8.53
C ILE A 284 -10.52 -15.05 -7.85
N PHE A 285 -11.58 -14.75 -8.59
CA PHE A 285 -12.95 -14.76 -8.10
C PHE A 285 -13.72 -16.04 -8.43
N ASP A 286 -13.06 -17.07 -8.98
CA ASP A 286 -13.71 -18.34 -9.30
C ASP A 286 -14.36 -18.96 -8.06
N GLY A 287 -15.61 -19.43 -8.21
CA GLY A 287 -16.39 -19.98 -7.09
C GLY A 287 -16.99 -18.93 -6.14
N LEU A 288 -16.71 -17.63 -6.34
CA LEU A 288 -17.33 -16.54 -5.59
C LEU A 288 -18.50 -15.91 -6.36
N ALA A 289 -19.45 -15.33 -5.62
CA ALA A 289 -20.55 -14.59 -6.22
C ALA A 289 -20.10 -13.15 -6.49
N LEU A 290 -19.58 -12.92 -7.70
CA LEU A 290 -19.18 -11.60 -8.19
C LEU A 290 -20.34 -10.61 -8.19
N VAL A 291 -20.07 -9.40 -7.71
CA VAL A 291 -21.00 -8.28 -7.74
C VAL A 291 -20.87 -7.59 -9.10
N GLU A 292 -21.99 -7.47 -9.80
CA GLU A 292 -22.07 -6.71 -11.07
C GLU A 292 -21.48 -5.30 -10.91
N PRO A 293 -20.66 -4.81 -11.86
CA PRO A 293 -20.44 -5.33 -13.21
C PRO A 293 -19.30 -6.36 -13.34
N GLY A 294 -18.90 -7.05 -12.27
CA GLY A 294 -17.78 -8.00 -12.29
C GLY A 294 -16.43 -7.30 -12.10
N VAL A 295 -15.40 -7.81 -12.79
CA VAL A 295 -14.03 -7.28 -12.76
C VAL A 295 -13.85 -6.28 -13.90
N VAL A 296 -13.89 -4.98 -13.58
CA VAL A 296 -13.78 -3.90 -14.58
C VAL A 296 -12.87 -2.78 -14.07
N ASP A 297 -12.59 -1.81 -14.94
CA ASP A 297 -11.84 -0.60 -14.59
C ASP A 297 -12.42 0.09 -13.34
N LEU A 298 -11.55 0.48 -12.42
CA LEU A 298 -11.96 1.07 -11.14
C LEU A 298 -12.80 2.35 -11.28
N GLN A 299 -12.63 3.11 -12.37
CA GLN A 299 -13.38 4.32 -12.68
C GLN A 299 -14.80 4.00 -13.17
N THR A 300 -15.01 2.84 -13.80
CA THR A 300 -16.32 2.44 -14.35
C THR A 300 -17.12 1.52 -13.42
N TRP A 301 -16.47 0.96 -12.40
CA TRP A 301 -17.14 0.13 -11.40
C TRP A 301 -18.05 0.97 -10.48
N ARG A 302 -19.37 0.94 -10.75
CA ARG A 302 -20.44 1.60 -9.97
C ARG A 302 -20.08 3.02 -9.48
N PRO A 303 -19.67 3.97 -10.35
CA PRO A 303 -19.16 5.25 -9.88
C PRO A 303 -20.28 6.11 -9.28
N ASP A 304 -19.97 6.85 -8.20
CA ASP A 304 -20.95 7.74 -7.53
C ASP A 304 -21.34 8.95 -8.39
N ARG A 305 -20.53 9.26 -9.41
CA ARG A 305 -20.72 10.35 -10.39
C ARG A 305 -20.30 9.85 -11.78
N PRO A 306 -20.77 10.46 -12.87
CA PRO A 306 -20.26 10.13 -14.20
C PRO A 306 -18.73 10.17 -14.22
N ALA A 307 -18.11 9.03 -14.56
CA ALA A 307 -16.66 8.90 -14.56
C ALA A 307 -16.09 9.43 -15.88
N VAL A 308 -15.04 10.24 -15.78
CA VAL A 308 -14.16 10.52 -16.91
C VAL A 308 -13.13 9.40 -16.92
N VAL A 309 -13.25 8.47 -17.87
CA VAL A 309 -12.36 7.31 -17.95
C VAL A 309 -11.03 7.76 -18.54
N GLY A 310 -9.98 7.78 -17.71
CA GLY A 310 -8.60 7.96 -18.13
C GLY A 310 -7.97 6.66 -18.65
N PRO A 311 -6.72 6.71 -19.15
CA PRO A 311 -5.98 5.54 -19.65
C PRO A 311 -5.47 4.62 -18.51
N LEU A 312 -6.22 4.55 -17.41
CA LEU A 312 -5.88 3.76 -16.23
C LEU A 312 -5.86 2.28 -16.59
N GLN A 313 -4.91 1.55 -16.03
CA GLN A 313 -4.78 0.10 -16.21
C GLN A 313 -4.91 -0.59 -14.87
N VAL A 314 -5.98 -0.28 -14.14
CA VAL A 314 -6.27 -0.89 -12.84
C VAL A 314 -7.72 -1.31 -12.84
N VAL A 315 -7.95 -2.58 -12.51
CA VAL A 315 -9.29 -3.17 -12.39
C VAL A 315 -9.59 -3.52 -10.94
N GLY A 316 -10.86 -3.68 -10.64
CA GLY A 316 -11.32 -4.14 -9.34
C GLY A 316 -12.52 -5.05 -9.44
N GLY A 317 -12.56 -6.04 -8.56
CA GLY A 317 -13.69 -6.95 -8.39
C GLY A 317 -14.10 -7.02 -6.94
N LEU A 318 -15.41 -7.14 -6.72
CA LEU A 318 -16.04 -7.35 -5.42
C LEU A 318 -16.87 -8.61 -5.50
N ALA A 319 -16.69 -9.54 -4.56
CA ALA A 319 -17.45 -10.78 -4.55
C ALA A 319 -17.87 -11.18 -3.14
N ARG A 320 -18.91 -12.01 -3.07
CA ARG A 320 -19.38 -12.63 -1.83
C ARG A 320 -18.91 -14.09 -1.77
N VAL A 321 -18.52 -14.50 -0.57
CA VAL A 321 -18.27 -15.90 -0.22
C VAL A 321 -19.62 -16.56 0.07
N GLY A 322 -19.88 -17.68 -0.62
CA GLY A 322 -21.13 -18.44 -0.55
C GLY A 322 -21.35 -19.16 0.78
#